data_AF-A0A924G5I1-F1
#
_entry.id   AF-A0A924G5I1-F1
#
_cell.length_a   1.000
_cell.length_b   1.000
_cell.length_c   1.000
_cell.angle_alpha   90.00
_cell.angle_beta   90.00
_cell.angle_gamma   90.00
#
_symmetry.space_group_name_H-M   'P 1'
#
loop_
_entity.id
_entity.type
_entity.pdbx_description
1 polymer ?
#
loop_
_entity_poly.entity_id
_entity_poly.type
_entity_poly.pdbx_seq_one_letter_code
_entity_poly.pdbx_strand_id
1 'polypeptide(L)' 'MPRPIQGDFIAYQESYINCTRGNNIHEIIANHSANIDDFINALPEAKAEYKYAPEKWTVKDVLQH' A
#
# COMPACT_ATOMS: atom_id res chain seq x y z
N MET A 1 7.70 -4.01 17.13
CA MET A 1 8.83 -3.44 16.37
C MET A 1 8.65 -1.93 16.33
N PRO A 2 9.65 -1.15 16.77
CA PRO A 2 9.59 0.31 16.68
C PRO A 2 9.67 0.76 15.23
N ARG A 3 9.22 2.00 14.95
CA ARG A 3 9.36 2.63 13.64
C ARG A 3 10.86 2.77 13.30
N PRO A 4 11.30 2.40 12.08
CA PRO A 4 12.70 2.52 11.70
C PRO A 4 13.14 3.98 11.63
N ILE A 5 14.41 4.23 11.93
CA ILE A 5 15.01 5.56 11.92
C ILE A 5 15.98 5.72 10.74
N GLN A 6 16.38 6.96 10.46
CA GLN A 6 17.36 7.24 9.41
C GLN A 6 18.64 6.42 9.64
N GLY A 7 19.05 5.65 8.64
CA GLY A 7 20.16 4.68 8.73
C GLY A 7 19.72 3.22 8.77
N ASP A 8 18.49 2.92 9.21
CA ASP A 8 17.91 1.57 9.16
C ASP A 8 17.43 1.19 7.75
N PHE A 9 17.23 2.20 6.90
CA PHE A 9 16.70 2.09 5.55
C PHE A 9 17.46 2.99 4.58
N ILE A 10 17.37 2.66 3.28
CA ILE A 10 17.93 3.50 2.22
C ILE A 10 17.02 4.70 1.92
N ALA A 11 17.58 5.82 1.50
CA ALA A 11 16.84 7.08 1.30
C ALA A 11 15.55 6.95 0.45
N TYR A 12 15.55 6.06 -0.54
CA TYR A 12 14.36 5.80 -1.37
C TYR A 12 13.15 5.29 -0.56
N GLN A 13 13.37 4.49 0.47
CA GLN A 13 12.33 3.88 1.30
C GLN A 13 11.66 4.89 2.24
N GLU A 14 12.31 6.03 2.51
CA GLU A 14 11.80 7.06 3.40
C GLU A 14 10.42 7.57 2.98
N SER A 15 10.22 7.75 1.67
CA SER A 15 8.95 8.21 1.11
C SER A 15 7.80 7.26 1.45
N TYR A 16 8.01 5.95 1.34
CA TYR A 16 7.03 4.92 1.69
C TYR A 16 6.81 4.83 3.20
N ILE A 17 7.88 4.90 3.98
CA ILE A 17 7.80 4.90 5.45
C ILE A 17 6.92 6.07 5.91
N ASN A 18 7.07 7.25 5.30
CA ASN A 18 6.29 8.45 5.61
C ASN A 18 4.80 8.37 5.23
N CYS A 19 4.41 7.45 4.35
CA CYS A 19 3.00 7.17 4.06
C CYS A 19 2.28 6.41 5.19
N THR A 20 3.04 5.77 6.09
CA THR A 20 2.48 4.98 7.21
C THR A 20 2.42 5.80 8.50
N ARG A 21 1.41 5.54 9.32
CA ARG A 21 1.16 6.22 10.61
C ARG A 21 0.82 5.18 11.67
N GLY A 22 1.56 5.19 12.77
CA GLY A 22 1.41 4.27 13.90
C GLY A 22 2.76 3.90 14.51
N ASN A 23 2.74 3.53 15.79
CA ASN A 23 3.94 3.20 16.56
C ASN A 23 4.26 1.70 16.56
N ASN A 24 3.30 0.88 16.14
CA ASN A 24 3.43 -0.57 16.03
C ASN A 24 2.56 -1.10 14.88
N ILE A 25 2.76 -2.37 14.53
CA ILE A 25 2.06 -3.02 13.41
C ILE A 25 0.53 -2.99 13.60
N HIS A 26 0.03 -3.19 14.82
CA HIS A 26 -1.42 -3.23 15.06
C HIS A 26 -2.07 -1.86 14.80
N GLU A 27 -1.44 -0.78 15.25
CA GLU A 27 -1.89 0.59 14.96
C GLU A 27 -1.84 0.88 13.46
N ILE A 28 -0.78 0.47 12.76
CA ILE A 28 -0.66 0.69 11.32
C ILE A 28 -1.79 -0.04 10.58
N ILE A 29 -2.07 -1.30 10.91
CA ILE A 29 -3.18 -2.04 10.29
C ILE A 29 -4.49 -1.29 10.55
N ALA A 30 -4.79 -0.96 11.81
CA ALA A 30 -6.04 -0.30 12.17
C ALA A 30 -6.23 1.08 11.50
N ASN A 31 -5.15 1.84 11.34
CA ASN A 31 -5.20 3.19 10.76
C ASN A 31 -5.41 3.20 9.23
N HIS A 32 -5.04 2.12 8.54
CA HIS A 32 -4.95 2.12 7.07
C HIS A 32 -5.90 1.13 6.40
N SER A 33 -6.29 0.03 7.05
CA SER A 33 -7.08 -1.03 6.41
C SER A 33 -8.44 -0.55 5.90
N ALA A 34 -9.15 0.28 6.67
CA ALA A 34 -10.44 0.83 6.24
C ALA A 34 -10.30 1.71 4.98
N ASN A 35 -9.30 2.61 4.94
CA ASN A 35 -9.09 3.49 3.77
C ASN A 35 -8.69 2.71 2.51
N ILE A 36 -7.90 1.63 2.68
CA ILE A 36 -7.51 0.76 1.57
C ILE A 36 -8.74 0.02 1.04
N ASP A 37 -9.55 -0.55 1.93
CA ASP A 37 -10.79 -1.24 1.57
C ASP A 37 -11.76 -0.30 0.85
N ASP A 38 -12.00 0.89 1.39
CA ASP A 38 -12.85 1.91 0.77
C ASP A 38 -12.36 2.31 -0.63
N PHE A 39 -11.04 2.48 -0.80
CA PHE A 39 -10.46 2.82 -2.09
C PHE A 39 -10.69 1.70 -3.12
N ILE A 40 -10.43 0.45 -2.76
CA ILE A 40 -10.59 -0.69 -3.67
C ILE A 40 -12.06 -0.87 -4.05
N ASN A 41 -12.98 -0.80 -3.08
CA ASN A 41 -14.42 -0.92 -3.32
C ASN A 41 -14.99 0.26 -4.13
N ALA A 42 -14.34 1.42 -4.13
CA ALA A 42 -14.73 2.58 -4.94
C ALA A 42 -14.23 2.51 -6.40
N LEU A 43 -13.35 1.57 -6.75
CA LEU A 43 -12.87 1.44 -8.13
C LEU A 43 -13.98 0.93 -9.05
N PRO A 44 -14.17 1.53 -10.25
CA PRO A 44 -15.07 0.97 -11.25
C PRO A 44 -14.60 -0.42 -11.68
N GLU A 45 -15.53 -1.37 -11.85
CA GLU A 45 -15.22 -2.75 -12.28
C GLU A 45 -14.37 -2.79 -13.57
N ALA A 46 -14.59 -1.85 -14.50
CA ALA A 46 -13.80 -1.73 -15.72
C ALA A 46 -12.29 -1.50 -15.49
N LYS A 47 -11.87 -1.14 -14.26
CA LYS A 47 -10.46 -1.00 -13.89
C LYS A 47 -9.82 -2.30 -13.40
N ALA A 48 -10.59 -3.35 -13.12
CA ALA A 48 -10.06 -4.62 -12.61
C ALA A 48 -8.97 -5.21 -13.55
N GLU A 49 -9.19 -5.14 -14.86
CA GLU A 49 -8.27 -5.63 -15.90
C GLU A 49 -7.22 -4.60 -16.35
N TYR A 50 -7.21 -3.38 -15.78
CA TYR A 50 -6.29 -2.35 -16.23
C TYR A 50 -4.84 -2.67 -15.83
N LYS A 51 -3.93 -2.60 -16.79
CA LYS A 51 -2.48 -2.61 -16.59
C LYS A 51 -1.84 -1.48 -17.38
N TYR A 52 -0.87 -0.78 -16.78
CA TYR A 52 -0.24 0.38 -17.40
C TYR A 52 0.85 0.03 -18.43
N ALA A 53 1.29 -1.24 -18.46
CA ALA A 53 2.19 -1.77 -19.48
C ALA A 53 1.94 -3.28 -19.67
N PRO A 54 2.31 -3.88 -20.82
CA PRO A 54 2.04 -5.30 -21.12
C PRO A 54 2.54 -6.29 -20.06
N GLU A 55 3.73 -6.03 -19.50
CA GLU A 55 4.44 -6.87 -18.52
C GLU A 55 4.06 -6.57 -17.06
N LYS A 56 2.97 -5.83 -16.82
CA LYS A 56 2.54 -5.43 -15.48
C LYS A 56 1.26 -6.14 -15.10
N TRP A 57 1.12 -6.37 -13.80
CA TRP A 57 -0.09 -6.92 -13.20
C TRP A 57 -1.30 -6.01 -13.43
N THR A 58 -2.44 -6.65 -13.61
CA THR A 58 -3.73 -5.94 -13.57
C THR A 58 -4.08 -5.56 -12.13
N VAL A 59 -5.08 -4.69 -11.94
CA VAL A 59 -5.54 -4.30 -10.60
C VAL A 59 -6.00 -5.52 -9.79
N LYS A 60 -6.71 -6.47 -10.42
CA LYS A 60 -7.15 -7.71 -9.75
C LYS A 60 -6.00 -8.65 -9.38
N ASP A 61 -4.94 -8.70 -10.21
CA ASP A 61 -3.76 -9.54 -9.92
C ASP A 61 -3.01 -8.98 -8.70
N VAL A 62 -2.88 -7.65 -8.60
CA VAL A 62 -2.29 -6.98 -7.42
C VAL A 62 -3.10 -7.27 -6.16
N LEU A 63 -4.43 -7.31 -6.25
CA LEU A 63 -5.30 -7.56 -5.09
C LEU A 63 -5.22 -9.01 -4.59
N GLN A 64 -4.93 -9.99 -5.46
CA GLN A 64 -4.76 -11.40 -5.07
C GLN A 64 -3.33 -11.78 -4.63
N HIS A 65 -2.36 -10.87 -4.72
CA HIS A 65 -0.96 -11.12 -4.35
C HIS A 65 -0.71 -10.96 -2.84
#